data_AF-A0A927FL25-F1
#
_entry.id   AF-A0A927FL25-F1
#
_cell.length_a   1.000
_cell.length_b   1.000
_cell.length_c   1.000
_cell.angle_alpha   90.00
_cell.angle_beta   90.00
_cell.angle_gamma   90.00
#
_symmetry.space_group_name_H-M   'P 1'
#
loop_
_entity.id
_entity.type
_entity.pdbx_description
1 polymer ?
#
loop_
_entity_poly.entity_id
_entity_poly.type
_entity_poly.pdbx_seq_one_letter_code
_entity_poly.pdbx_strand_id
1 'polypeptide(L)'
;MATRTGDGRAAAVGDERDDARESRIARRVTIGTIVVLLLVALVQLELWPLTAFRLFSTVRTGDSSGLQLVAIAPDGTEQPLRLPGDQVFSTTGHQYPDLPHESAAVQRAKVRAWLVACGIDPADVAKVELVRTSRSADASGTPQVTGTKALLEVTP
;
A
#
# COMPACT_ATOMS: atom_id res chain seq x y z
N MET A 1 40.03 -45.14 32.47
CA MET A 1 39.92 -43.67 32.34
C MET A 1 41.12 -43.19 31.54
N ALA A 2 40.95 -42.95 30.24
CA ALA A 2 41.98 -42.38 29.37
C ALA A 2 41.29 -41.56 28.27
N THR A 3 41.80 -40.35 28.06
CA THR A 3 41.14 -39.18 27.49
C THR A 3 41.20 -39.09 25.97
N ARG A 4 40.04 -38.84 25.35
CA ARG A 4 39.83 -38.44 23.96
C ARG A 4 40.44 -37.06 23.71
N THR A 5 41.60 -36.99 23.04
CA THR A 5 42.33 -35.71 22.78
C THR A 5 42.74 -35.54 21.31
N GLY A 6 42.00 -36.14 20.37
CA GLY A 6 42.35 -36.13 18.93
C GLY A 6 41.49 -35.24 18.02
N ASP A 7 40.30 -34.82 18.45
CA ASP A 7 39.23 -34.37 17.52
C ASP A 7 39.17 -32.84 17.31
N GLY A 8 39.58 -32.05 18.31
CA GLY A 8 39.41 -30.58 18.27
C GLY A 8 40.35 -29.84 17.31
N ARG A 9 41.52 -30.42 16.98
CA ARG A 9 42.53 -29.75 16.14
C ARG A 9 42.23 -29.88 14.65
N ALA A 10 41.55 -30.95 14.23
CA ALA A 10 41.12 -31.13 12.85
C ALA A 10 39.92 -30.23 12.50
N ALA A 11 38.99 -30.06 13.46
CA ALA A 11 37.83 -29.19 13.30
C ALA A 11 38.21 -27.70 13.19
N ALA A 12 39.10 -27.20 14.06
CA ALA A 12 39.54 -25.80 14.03
C ALA A 12 40.29 -25.43 12.73
N VAL A 13 41.08 -26.34 12.18
CA VAL A 13 41.80 -26.13 10.90
C VAL A 13 40.85 -26.19 9.69
N GLY A 14 39.71 -26.86 9.81
CA GLY A 14 38.64 -26.84 8.81
C GLY A 14 37.90 -25.50 8.78
N ASP A 15 37.51 -25.02 9.96
CA ASP A 15 36.78 -23.76 10.18
C ASP A 15 37.56 -22.54 9.62
N GLU A 16 38.85 -22.44 9.96
CA GLU A 16 39.73 -21.35 9.48
C GLU A 16 39.92 -21.36 7.94
N ARG A 17 39.86 -22.55 7.31
CA ARG A 17 40.02 -22.68 5.85
C ARG A 17 38.74 -22.32 5.11
N ASP A 18 37.58 -22.63 5.68
CA ASP A 18 36.28 -22.28 5.13
C ASP A 18 36.03 -20.77 5.23
N ASP A 19 36.39 -20.13 6.34
CA ASP A 19 36.37 -18.66 6.51
C ASP A 19 37.27 -17.94 5.48
N ALA A 20 38.47 -18.46 5.27
CA ALA A 20 39.40 -17.94 4.27
C ALA A 20 38.90 -18.14 2.83
N ARG A 21 38.09 -19.17 2.58
CA ARG A 21 37.48 -19.42 1.26
C ARG A 21 36.28 -18.51 1.05
N GLU A 22 35.44 -18.35 2.05
CA GLU A 22 34.26 -17.49 2.04
C GLU A 22 34.63 -16.02 1.85
N SER A 23 35.62 -15.52 2.59
CA SER A 23 36.17 -14.17 2.41
C SER A 23 36.74 -13.91 1.01
N ARG A 24 37.38 -14.92 0.40
CA ARG A 24 37.87 -14.82 -1.00
C ARG A 24 36.73 -14.81 -2.01
N ILE A 25 35.67 -15.57 -1.77
CA ILE A 25 34.47 -15.57 -2.61
C ILE A 25 33.76 -14.22 -2.47
N ALA A 26 33.54 -13.74 -1.24
CA ALA A 26 32.96 -12.43 -0.97
C ALA A 26 33.75 -11.32 -1.66
N ARG A 27 35.08 -11.32 -1.54
CA ARG A 27 35.94 -10.31 -2.19
C ARG A 27 35.86 -10.38 -3.72
N ARG A 28 35.80 -11.58 -4.30
CA ARG A 28 35.61 -11.75 -5.75
C ARG A 28 34.25 -11.25 -6.20
N VAL A 29 33.19 -11.53 -5.44
CA VAL A 29 31.84 -11.02 -5.71
C VAL A 29 31.83 -9.51 -5.65
N THR A 30 32.36 -8.91 -4.58
CA THR A 30 32.44 -7.45 -4.42
C THR A 30 33.21 -6.79 -5.57
N ILE A 31 34.39 -7.30 -5.90
CA ILE A 31 35.20 -6.76 -7.01
C ILE A 31 34.44 -6.94 -8.34
N GLY A 32 33.83 -8.10 -8.57
CA GLY A 32 33.01 -8.35 -9.76
C GLY A 32 31.85 -7.37 -9.90
N THR A 33 31.10 -7.14 -8.81
CA THR A 33 30.00 -6.16 -8.77
C THR A 33 30.50 -4.75 -9.07
N ILE A 34 31.61 -4.32 -8.47
CA ILE A 34 32.20 -2.99 -8.72
C ILE A 34 32.59 -2.84 -10.19
N VAL A 35 33.25 -3.85 -10.78
CA VAL A 35 33.66 -3.82 -12.19
C VAL A 35 32.45 -3.74 -13.12
N VAL A 36 31.38 -4.51 -12.86
CA VAL A 36 30.15 -4.47 -13.64
C VAL A 36 29.48 -3.10 -13.55
N LEU A 37 29.37 -2.52 -12.35
CA LEU A 37 28.81 -1.18 -12.15
C LEU A 37 29.62 -0.10 -12.90
N LEU A 38 30.95 -0.18 -12.84
CA LEU A 38 31.83 0.73 -13.58
C LEU A 38 31.67 0.58 -15.09
N LEU A 39 31.52 -0.64 -15.61
CA LEU A 39 31.26 -0.88 -17.03
C LEU A 39 29.90 -0.32 -17.49
N VAL A 40 28.84 -0.50 -16.69
CA VAL A 40 27.52 0.09 -16.97
C VAL A 40 27.60 1.62 -17.02
N ALA A 41 28.32 2.23 -16.07
CA ALA A 41 28.54 3.67 -16.04
C ALA A 41 29.38 4.17 -17.24
N LEU A 42 30.45 3.45 -17.60
CA LEU A 42 31.38 3.85 -18.67
C LEU A 42 30.74 3.76 -20.06
N VAL A 43 29.90 2.73 -20.29
CA VAL A 43 29.24 2.49 -21.58
C VAL A 43 27.96 3.35 -21.72
N GLN A 44 27.61 4.14 -20.69
CA GLN A 44 26.32 4.85 -20.60
C GLN A 44 25.18 3.93 -21.04
N LEU A 45 25.21 2.68 -20.57
CA LEU A 45 24.18 1.72 -20.86
C LEU A 45 22.97 2.12 -20.02
N GLU A 46 22.25 3.11 -20.52
CA GLU A 46 21.00 3.60 -19.97
C GLU A 46 19.96 2.50 -20.16
N LEU A 47 20.04 1.48 -19.32
CA LEU A 47 19.01 0.46 -19.17
C LEU A 47 17.84 1.00 -18.34
N TRP A 48 18.06 2.11 -17.63
CA TRP A 48 17.06 2.80 -16.83
C TRP A 48 15.79 3.17 -17.61
N PRO A 49 15.79 3.58 -18.89
CA PRO A 49 14.56 3.82 -19.64
C PRO A 49 13.81 2.51 -19.86
N LEU A 50 14.51 1.40 -20.13
CA LEU A 50 13.86 0.10 -20.34
C LEU A 50 13.31 -0.49 -19.03
N THR A 51 14.07 -0.38 -17.94
CA THR A 51 13.64 -0.89 -16.63
C THR A 51 12.59 0.02 -16.00
N ALA A 52 12.70 1.35 -16.10
CA ALA A 52 11.67 2.29 -15.69
C ALA A 52 10.42 2.13 -16.56
N PHE A 53 10.55 2.04 -17.88
CA PHE A 53 9.41 1.75 -18.76
C PHE A 53 8.73 0.45 -18.36
N ARG A 54 9.49 -0.62 -18.08
CA ARG A 54 8.92 -1.89 -17.64
C ARG A 54 8.25 -1.79 -16.27
N LEU A 55 8.84 -1.06 -15.32
CA LEU A 55 8.26 -0.78 -14.00
C LEU A 55 6.96 0.00 -14.14
N PHE A 56 6.96 1.12 -14.85
CA PHE A 56 5.77 1.97 -15.01
C PHE A 56 4.73 1.35 -15.95
N SER A 57 5.12 0.50 -16.89
CA SER A 57 4.18 -0.26 -17.74
C SER A 57 3.51 -1.41 -17.00
N THR A 58 4.17 -1.98 -15.98
CA THR A 58 3.59 -3.04 -15.13
C THR A 58 2.93 -2.50 -13.86
N VAL A 59 3.25 -1.28 -13.43
CA VAL A 59 2.50 -0.51 -12.42
C VAL A 59 1.21 0.10 -13.02
N ARG A 60 0.71 -0.49 -14.12
CA ARG A 60 -0.64 -0.24 -14.60
C ARG A 60 -1.64 -0.81 -13.58
N THR A 61 -2.14 0.07 -12.72
CA THR A 61 -3.58 0.16 -12.39
C THR A 61 -4.27 -1.12 -11.92
N GLY A 62 -3.55 -2.07 -11.32
CA GLY A 62 -4.09 -3.41 -11.05
C GLY A 62 -5.20 -3.41 -10.00
N ASP A 63 -4.96 -2.75 -8.87
CA ASP A 63 -5.92 -2.66 -7.77
C ASP A 63 -5.74 -1.34 -7.03
N SER A 64 -6.84 -0.66 -6.73
CA SER A 64 -6.90 0.53 -5.88
C SER A 64 -7.99 0.35 -4.84
N SER A 65 -7.80 0.92 -3.65
CA SER A 65 -8.85 0.97 -2.65
C SER A 65 -9.14 2.42 -2.27
N GLY A 66 -10.41 2.76 -2.22
CA GLY A 66 -10.91 4.06 -1.81
C GLY A 66 -11.80 3.95 -0.57
N LEU A 67 -11.87 5.02 0.20
CA LEU A 67 -12.87 5.23 1.23
C LEU A 67 -13.87 6.27 0.71
N GLN A 68 -15.15 6.04 0.95
CA GLN A 68 -16.24 6.91 0.54
C GLN A 68 -17.31 6.96 1.62
N LEU A 69 -17.88 8.14 1.84
CA LEU A 69 -19.08 8.29 2.67
C LEU A 69 -20.32 8.16 1.81
N VAL A 70 -21.28 7.36 2.27
CA VAL A 70 -22.58 7.13 1.62
C VAL A 70 -23.67 7.52 2.62
N ALA A 71 -24.52 8.47 2.22
CA ALA A 71 -25.74 8.80 2.96
C ALA A 71 -26.82 7.81 2.56
N ILE A 72 -27.57 7.34 3.55
CA ILE A 72 -28.72 6.45 3.37
C ILE A 72 -29.95 7.19 3.87
N ALA A 73 -30.88 7.46 2.96
CA ALA A 73 -32.15 8.09 3.27
C ALA A 73 -33.11 7.12 4.01
N PRO A 74 -34.17 7.61 4.67
CA PRO A 74 -35.13 6.77 5.39
C PRO A 74 -35.86 5.72 4.53
N ASP A 75 -35.97 5.96 3.22
CA ASP A 75 -36.52 5.03 2.23
C ASP A 75 -35.52 3.95 1.80
N GLY A 76 -34.28 4.00 2.29
CA GLY A 76 -33.19 3.11 1.93
C GLY A 76 -32.41 3.55 0.70
N THR A 77 -32.71 4.71 0.10
CA THR A 77 -31.96 5.22 -1.05
C THR A 77 -30.55 5.60 -0.63
N GLU A 78 -29.55 5.06 -1.33
CA GLU A 78 -28.14 5.34 -1.10
C GLU A 78 -27.63 6.45 -2.02
N GLN A 79 -27.01 7.48 -1.44
CA GLN A 79 -26.38 8.56 -2.18
C GLN A 79 -24.94 8.79 -1.71
N PRO A 80 -23.94 8.68 -2.59
CA PRO A 80 -22.57 9.05 -2.22
C PRO A 80 -22.48 10.53 -1.90
N LEU A 81 -21.82 10.89 -0.79
CA LEU A 81 -21.53 12.29 -0.47
C LEU A 81 -20.58 12.85 -1.52
N ARG A 82 -20.98 13.95 -2.18
CA ARG A 82 -20.18 14.68 -3.17
C ARG A 82 -20.20 16.16 -2.80
N LEU A 83 -19.05 16.82 -2.85
CA LEU A 83 -18.99 18.27 -2.64
C LEU A 83 -19.60 19.02 -3.84
N PRO A 84 -20.11 20.23 -3.64
CA PRO A 84 -20.53 21.11 -4.73
C PRO A 84 -19.36 21.49 -5.64
N GLY A 85 -19.59 21.47 -6.96
CA GLY A 85 -18.53 21.55 -7.97
C GLY A 85 -17.86 20.20 -8.16
N ASP A 86 -17.13 20.01 -9.27
CA ASP A 86 -16.47 18.75 -9.64
C ASP A 86 -15.32 18.33 -8.69
N GLN A 87 -15.35 18.81 -7.44
CA GLN A 87 -14.51 18.38 -6.34
C GLN A 87 -14.94 17.00 -5.90
N VAL A 88 -14.23 16.03 -6.44
CA VAL A 88 -14.42 14.65 -6.06
C VAL A 88 -14.13 14.52 -4.56
N PHE A 89 -15.10 14.04 -3.78
CA PHE A 89 -14.90 13.49 -2.42
C PHE A 89 -14.10 12.18 -2.47
N SER A 90 -13.21 12.05 -3.47
CA SER A 90 -12.49 10.84 -3.82
C SER A 90 -11.04 11.00 -3.40
N THR A 91 -10.67 10.08 -2.51
CA THR A 91 -9.45 9.28 -2.62
C THR A 91 -8.14 9.99 -2.37
N THR A 92 -7.89 10.25 -1.10
CA THR A 92 -6.73 9.58 -0.50
C THR A 92 -7.20 9.03 0.83
N GLY A 93 -6.86 7.79 1.17
CA GLY A 93 -7.28 7.12 2.41
C GLY A 93 -6.86 7.83 3.71
N HIS A 94 -6.39 9.08 3.62
CA HIS A 94 -5.95 9.96 4.69
C HIS A 94 -7.05 10.85 5.27
N GLN A 95 -8.21 11.00 4.60
CA GLN A 95 -9.28 11.90 5.11
C GLN A 95 -10.16 11.27 6.19
N TYR A 96 -10.26 9.94 6.23
CA TYR A 96 -11.15 9.21 7.14
C TYR A 96 -10.51 8.11 8.03
N PRO A 97 -9.17 7.89 8.07
CA PRO A 97 -8.62 6.72 8.76
C PRO A 97 -8.91 6.76 10.26
N ASP A 98 -9.00 7.96 10.84
CA ASP A 98 -9.19 8.12 12.28
C ASP A 98 -10.65 8.11 12.69
N LEU A 99 -11.60 8.31 11.76
CA LEU A 99 -13.02 8.43 12.09
C LEU A 99 -13.56 7.24 12.90
N PRO A 100 -13.24 5.97 12.57
CA PRO A 100 -13.67 4.82 13.38
C PRO A 100 -13.10 4.80 14.82
N HIS A 101 -12.01 5.51 15.06
CA HIS A 101 -11.33 5.57 16.37
C HIS A 101 -11.77 6.77 17.21
N GLU A 102 -12.52 7.71 16.63
CA GLU A 102 -13.07 8.86 17.34
C GLU A 102 -14.23 8.47 18.26
N SER A 103 -14.52 9.32 19.24
CA SER A 103 -15.74 9.14 20.06
C SER A 103 -17.01 9.30 19.22
N ALA A 104 -18.09 8.62 19.59
CA ALA A 104 -19.37 8.70 18.88
C ALA A 104 -19.95 10.12 18.77
N ALA A 105 -19.63 11.02 19.71
CA ALA A 105 -20.03 12.42 19.63
C ALA A 105 -19.26 13.17 18.52
N VAL A 106 -17.95 12.93 18.42
CA VAL A 106 -17.08 13.52 17.39
C VAL A 106 -17.40 12.96 16.01
N GLN A 107 -17.67 11.66 15.91
CA GLN A 107 -18.10 11.03 14.66
C GLN A 107 -19.36 11.71 14.12
N ARG A 108 -20.40 11.85 14.95
CA ARG A 108 -21.65 12.54 14.57
C ARG A 108 -21.44 13.99 14.17
N ALA A 109 -20.65 14.73 14.94
CA ALA A 109 -20.33 16.12 14.61
C ALA A 109 -19.64 16.26 13.25
N LYS A 110 -18.66 15.40 12.95
CA LYS A 110 -17.96 15.36 11.66
C LYS A 110 -18.90 14.97 10.51
N VAL A 111 -19.73 13.94 10.71
CA VAL A 111 -20.72 13.49 9.71
C VAL A 111 -21.74 14.59 9.40
N ARG A 112 -22.30 15.25 10.42
CA ARG A 112 -23.20 16.40 10.22
C ARG A 112 -22.53 17.53 9.44
N ALA A 113 -21.29 17.87 9.78
CA ALA A 113 -20.54 18.91 9.08
C ALA A 113 -20.33 18.57 7.60
N TRP A 114 -20.04 17.30 7.28
CA TRP A 114 -19.89 16.85 5.89
C TRP A 114 -21.21 16.82 5.13
N LEU A 115 -22.31 16.38 5.74
CA LEU A 115 -23.64 16.44 5.12
C LEU A 115 -24.00 17.88 4.74
N VAL A 116 -23.82 18.83 5.67
CA VAL A 116 -24.03 20.26 5.42
C VAL A 116 -23.12 20.78 4.31
N ALA A 117 -21.84 20.39 4.28
CA ALA A 117 -20.91 20.79 3.23
C ALA A 117 -21.30 20.24 1.84
N CYS A 118 -21.96 19.09 1.79
CA CYS A 118 -22.52 18.50 0.57
C CYS A 118 -23.91 19.09 0.20
N GLY A 119 -24.46 19.98 1.02
CA GLY A 119 -25.81 20.54 0.82
C GLY A 119 -26.94 19.54 1.13
N ILE A 120 -26.66 18.50 1.91
CA ILE A 120 -27.64 17.50 2.35
C ILE A 120 -28.10 17.88 3.76
N ASP A 121 -29.41 17.97 3.99
CA ASP A 121 -29.96 18.17 5.34
C ASP A 121 -29.79 16.87 6.16
N PRO A 122 -29.11 16.90 7.32
CA PRO A 122 -29.02 15.73 8.20
C PRO A 122 -30.36 15.13 8.63
N ALA A 123 -31.46 15.90 8.59
CA ALA A 123 -32.79 15.38 8.89
C ALA A 123 -33.33 14.42 7.82
N ASP A 124 -32.85 14.52 6.59
CA ASP A 124 -33.25 13.68 5.46
C ASP A 124 -32.39 12.40 5.35
N VAL A 125 -31.49 12.18 6.31
CA VAL A 125 -30.54 11.06 6.31
C VAL A 125 -30.76 10.19 7.54
N ALA A 126 -31.08 8.92 7.31
CA ALA A 126 -31.26 7.94 8.40
C ALA A 126 -29.91 7.51 8.99
N LYS A 127 -28.91 7.28 8.13
CA LYS A 127 -27.54 6.92 8.54
C LYS A 127 -26.52 7.27 7.46
N VAL A 128 -25.27 7.39 7.88
CA VAL A 128 -24.12 7.56 6.99
C VAL A 128 -23.17 6.40 7.20
N GLU A 129 -22.79 5.76 6.11
CA GLU A 129 -21.83 4.66 6.11
C GLU A 129 -20.49 5.10 5.52
N LEU A 130 -19.39 4.74 6.21
CA LEU A 130 -18.06 4.78 5.65
C LEU A 130 -17.80 3.47 4.92
N VAL A 131 -17.69 3.53 3.61
CA VAL A 131 -17.58 2.37 2.74
C VAL A 131 -16.18 2.32 2.14
N ARG A 132 -15.52 1.15 2.24
CA ARG A 132 -14.32 0.84 1.48
C ARG A 132 -14.73 0.22 0.15
N THR A 133 -14.28 0.83 -0.93
CA THR A 133 -14.47 0.33 -2.30
C THR A 133 -13.14 -0.14 -2.85
N SER A 134 -13.04 -1.41 -3.24
CA SER A 134 -11.91 -1.95 -4.00
C SER A 134 -12.23 -1.84 -5.49
N ARG A 135 -11.30 -1.31 -6.27
CA ARG A 135 -11.42 -1.19 -7.73
C ARG A 135 -10.23 -1.85 -8.39
N SER A 136 -10.48 -2.68 -9.39
CA SER A 136 -9.46 -3.23 -10.28
C SER A 136 -9.64 -2.63 -11.66
N ALA A 137 -8.56 -2.24 -12.34
CA ALA A 137 -8.68 -1.88 -13.76
C ALA A 137 -8.49 -3.13 -14.61
N ASP A 138 -9.43 -3.36 -15.52
CA ASP A 138 -9.30 -4.43 -16.50
C ASP A 138 -8.14 -4.16 -17.49
N ALA A 139 -7.89 -5.10 -18.41
CA ALA A 139 -6.83 -4.95 -19.42
C ALA A 139 -7.03 -3.73 -20.36
N SER A 140 -8.24 -3.15 -20.39
CA SER A 140 -8.56 -1.94 -21.15
C SER A 140 -8.28 -0.65 -20.36
N GLY A 141 -7.97 -0.76 -19.06
CA GLY A 141 -7.76 0.37 -18.16
C GLY A 141 -9.06 0.94 -17.59
N THR A 142 -10.20 0.28 -17.79
CA THR A 142 -11.48 0.71 -17.23
C THR A 142 -11.57 0.27 -15.77
N PRO A 143 -11.74 1.19 -14.80
CA PRO A 143 -11.86 0.81 -13.40
C PRO A 143 -13.21 0.13 -13.14
N GLN A 144 -13.16 -1.09 -12.64
CA GLN A 144 -14.31 -1.88 -12.21
C GLN A 144 -14.31 -1.95 -10.68
N VAL A 145 -15.46 -1.76 -10.03
CA VAL A 145 -15.60 -2.00 -8.59
C VAL A 145 -15.61 -3.51 -8.36
N THR A 146 -14.60 -4.02 -7.67
CA THR A 146 -14.42 -5.45 -7.39
C THR A 146 -14.98 -5.83 -6.02
N GLY A 147 -15.20 -4.87 -5.13
CA GLY A 147 -15.83 -5.13 -3.84
C GLY A 147 -16.14 -3.86 -3.04
N THR A 148 -17.12 -3.98 -2.16
CA THR A 148 -17.61 -2.89 -1.30
C THR A 148 -17.78 -3.44 0.11
N LYS A 149 -17.28 -2.72 1.12
CA LYS A 149 -17.41 -3.10 2.53
C LYS A 149 -17.68 -1.89 3.41
N ALA A 150 -18.80 -1.89 4.14
CA ALA A 150 -19.06 -0.93 5.20
C ALA A 150 -18.07 -1.12 6.36
N LEU A 151 -17.44 -0.03 6.78
CA LEU A 151 -16.46 0.01 7.87
C LEU A 151 -17.01 0.66 9.14
N LEU A 152 -17.93 1.61 8.99
CA LEU A 152 -18.53 2.34 10.10
C LEU A 152 -19.91 2.81 9.68
N GLU A 153 -20.86 2.72 10.60
CA GLU A 153 -22.20 3.31 10.47
C GLU A 153 -22.35 4.40 11.53
N VAL A 154 -22.80 5.59 11.12
CA VAL A 154 -23.04 6.73 12.01
C VAL A 154 -24.44 7.29 11.73
N THR A 155 -25.27 7.33 12.76
CA THR A 155 -26.54 8.07 12.73
C THR A 155 -26.25 9.56 12.92
N PRO A 156 -26.62 10.45 11.98
CA PRO A 156 -26.35 11.88 12.05
C PRO A 156 -26.74 12.51 13.38
#